data_AF-A0A6J4KZ88-F1
#
_entry.id   AF-A0A6J4KZ88-F1
#
_cell.length_a   1.000
_cell.length_b   1.000
_cell.length_c   1.000
_cell.angle_alpha   90.00
_cell.angle_beta   90.00
_cell.angle_gamma   90.00
#
_symmetry.space_group_name_H-M   'P 1'
#
loop_
_entity.id
_entity.type
_entity.pdbx_description
1 polymer ?
#
loop_
_entity_poly.entity_id
_entity_poly.type
_entity_poly.pdbx_seq_one_letter_code
_entity_poly.pdbx_strand_id
1 'polypeptide(L)' 'LDVAHGETYEIAFVADNPGLWMDHCHNLPHAADGLVAHLAYTGVTTPYEIGGEAGNEPE' A
#
# COMPACT_ATOMS: atom_id res chain seq x y z
N LEU A 1 -1.32 3.40 -13.21
CA LEU A 1 -1.19 4.75 -13.80
C LEU A 1 0.27 5.11 -13.70
N ASP A 2 0.90 5.50 -14.79
CA ASP A 2 2.26 6.04 -14.74
C ASP A 2 2.16 7.52 -14.39
N VAL A 3 2.95 7.97 -13.43
CA VAL A 3 2.98 9.38 -12.98
C VAL A 3 4.40 9.87 -13.16
N ALA A 4 4.62 10.85 -14.04
CA ALA A 4 5.95 11.38 -14.29
C ALA A 4 6.42 12.30 -13.16
N HIS A 5 7.70 12.67 -13.19
CA HIS A 5 8.27 13.60 -12.22
C HIS A 5 7.55 14.95 -12.26
N GLY A 6 6.99 15.37 -11.12
CA GLY A 6 6.23 16.62 -10.98
C GLY A 6 4.76 16.53 -11.40
N GLU A 7 4.31 15.37 -11.88
CA GLU A 7 2.89 15.14 -12.17
C GLU A 7 2.12 14.70 -10.91
N THR A 8 0.81 14.88 -10.95
CA THR A 8 -0.10 14.48 -9.87
C THR A 8 -1.41 14.01 -10.47
N TYR A 9 -1.98 12.96 -9.88
CA TYR A 9 -3.31 12.46 -10.21
C TYR A 9 -4.18 12.44 -8.96
N GLU A 10 -5.45 12.72 -9.12
CA GLU A 10 -6.47 12.53 -8.08
C GLU A 10 -7.22 11.23 -8.36
N ILE A 11 -7.31 10.37 -7.35
CA ILE A 11 -7.99 9.08 -7.44
C ILE A 11 -9.15 9.10 -6.45
N ALA A 12 -10.36 8.83 -6.94
CA ALA A 12 -11.54 8.65 -6.11
C ALA A 12 -12.03 7.20 -6.25
N PHE A 13 -12.29 6.54 -5.13
CA PHE A 13 -12.89 5.21 -5.08
C PHE A 13 -13.80 5.08 -3.86
N VAL A 14 -14.74 4.15 -3.93
CA VAL A 14 -15.58 3.79 -2.79
C VAL A 14 -14.83 2.72 -2.00
N ALA A 15 -14.43 3.05 -0.77
CA ALA A 15 -13.92 2.08 0.18
C ALA A 15 -15.11 1.45 0.92
N ASP A 16 -15.69 0.38 0.36
CA ASP A 16 -16.83 -0.36 0.93
C ASP A 16 -16.53 -1.83 1.27
N ASN A 17 -15.29 -2.29 1.07
CA ASN A 17 -14.84 -3.61 1.52
C ASN A 17 -13.86 -3.48 2.70
N PRO A 18 -14.28 -3.83 3.94
CA PRO A 18 -13.43 -3.72 5.13
C PRO A 18 -12.12 -4.50 4.99
N GLY A 19 -11.00 -3.85 5.26
CA GLY A 19 -9.68 -4.46 5.16
C GLY A 19 -8.54 -3.47 5.36
N LEU A 20 -7.32 -3.97 5.24
CA LEU A 20 -6.12 -3.16 5.06
C LEU A 20 -5.78 -3.16 3.58
N TRP A 21 -5.87 -1.99 2.95
CA TRP A 21 -5.64 -1.79 1.52
C TRP A 21 -4.24 -1.24 1.32
N MET A 22 -3.55 -1.73 0.29
CA MET A 22 -2.16 -1.39 -0.02
C MET A 22 -2.07 -0.66 -1.34
N ASP A 23 -1.64 0.59 -1.30
CA ASP A 23 -1.21 1.34 -2.46
C ASP A 23 0.32 1.28 -2.55
N HIS A 24 0.86 0.91 -3.70
CA HIS A 24 2.31 0.82 -3.91
C HIS A 24 2.69 1.19 -5.34
N CYS A 25 3.97 1.50 -5.54
CA CYS A 25 4.50 1.67 -6.89
C CYS A 25 4.63 0.31 -7.59
N HIS A 26 4.07 0.17 -8.79
CA HIS A 26 4.19 -1.09 -9.56
C HIS A 26 5.59 -1.29 -10.19
N ASN A 27 6.57 -0.46 -9.83
CA ASN A 27 7.99 -0.74 -9.97
C ASN A 27 8.47 -1.34 -8.65
N LEU A 28 8.60 -2.67 -8.60
CA LEU A 28 8.79 -3.43 -7.36
C LEU A 28 9.99 -2.97 -6.52
N PRO A 29 11.18 -2.69 -7.11
CA PRO A 29 12.27 -2.05 -6.37
C PRO A 29 11.86 -0.80 -5.58
N HIS A 30 10.99 0.06 -6.14
CA HIS A 30 10.52 1.24 -5.41
C HIS A 30 9.54 0.88 -4.28
N ALA A 31 8.73 -0.16 -4.46
CA ALA A 31 7.85 -0.66 -3.40
C ALA A 31 8.68 -1.22 -2.23
N ALA A 32 9.69 -2.05 -2.53
CA ALA A 32 10.68 -2.55 -1.57
C ALA A 32 11.38 -1.42 -0.81
N ASP A 33 11.77 -0.36 -1.53
CA ASP A 33 12.44 0.82 -0.97
C ASP A 33 11.49 1.74 -0.16
N GLY A 34 10.18 1.43 -0.12
CA GLY A 34 9.21 2.07 0.76
C GLY A 34 8.20 2.99 0.10
N LEU A 35 8.04 2.98 -1.24
CA LEU A 35 6.90 3.64 -1.91
C LEU A 35 5.61 2.82 -1.71
N VAL A 36 5.15 2.79 -0.46
CA VAL A 36 3.96 2.11 0.01
C VAL A 36 3.11 3.04 0.87
N ALA A 37 1.79 2.92 0.77
CA ALA A 37 0.83 3.59 1.61
C ALA A 37 -0.31 2.61 1.95
N HIS A 38 -0.85 2.73 3.16
CA HIS A 38 -1.95 1.89 3.62
C HIS A 38 -3.22 2.73 3.82
N LEU A 39 -4.34 2.21 3.36
CA LEU A 39 -5.67 2.67 3.77
C LEU A 39 -6.31 1.60 4.66
N ALA A 40 -6.77 2.01 5.84
CA ALA A 40 -7.37 1.13 6.81
C ALA A 40 -8.65 1.75 7.38
N TYR A 41 -9.64 0.90 7.64
CA TYR A 41 -10.82 1.30 8.39
C TYR A 41 -10.50 1.27 9.90
N THR A 42 -11.07 2.21 10.65
CA THR A 42 -10.93 2.25 12.10
C THR A 42 -11.34 0.91 12.73
N GLY A 43 -10.45 0.35 13.56
CA GLY A 43 -10.69 -0.92 14.27
C GLY A 43 -10.40 -2.18 13.46
N VAL A 44 -10.09 -2.06 12.16
CA VAL A 44 -9.59 -3.17 11.35
C VAL A 44 -8.09 -3.32 11.57
N THR A 45 -7.66 -4.54 11.90
CA THR A 45 -6.26 -4.88 12.16
C THR A 45 -5.90 -6.21 11.51
N THR A 46 -4.61 -6.51 11.46
CA THR A 46 -4.06 -7.76 10.94
C THR A 46 -3.08 -8.36 11.96
N PRO A 47 -2.98 -9.69 12.07
CA PRO A 47 -1.91 -10.33 12.84
C PRO A 47 -0.58 -10.38 12.06
N TYR A 48 -0.57 -9.97 10.79
CA TYR A 48 0.63 -10.02 9.93
C TYR A 48 1.46 -8.74 10.08
N GLU A 49 2.72 -8.90 10.43
CA GLU A 49 3.69 -7.80 10.56
C GLU A 49 4.71 -7.84 9.43
N ILE A 50 4.98 -6.68 8.82
CA ILE A 50 6.07 -6.50 7.86
C ILE A 50 7.41 -6.66 8.59
N GLY A 51 8.31 -7.49 8.05
CA GLY A 51 9.59 -7.82 8.66
C GLY A 51 9.50 -8.68 9.92
N GLY A 52 8.31 -9.23 10.24
CA GLY A 52 8.10 -10.13 11.37
C GLY A 52 8.62 -11.55 11.13
N GLU A 53 8.42 -12.45 12.09
CA GLU A 53 8.92 -13.84 12.04
C GLU A 53 8.44 -14.63 10.82
N ALA A 54 7.26 -14.30 10.30
CA ALA A 54 6.68 -14.91 9.10
C ALA A 54 7.37 -14.47 7.79
N GLY A 55 8.30 -13.51 7.85
CA GLY A 55 9.00 -13.00 6.68
C GLY A 55 8.09 -12.27 5.71
N ASN A 56 7.07 -11.54 6.20
CA ASN A 56 6.26 -10.72 5.31
C ASN A 56 7.11 -9.55 4.82
N GLU A 57 7.36 -9.51 3.53
CA GLU A 57 8.08 -8.44 2.87
C GLU A 57 7.10 -7.69 1.95
N PRO A 58 7.11 -6.34 1.94
CA PRO A 58 6.62 -5.61 0.80
C PRO A 58 7.49 -6.03 -0.40
N GLU A 59 6.87 -6.30 -1.55
CA GLU A 59 7.51 -6.86 -2.75
C GLU A 59 8.96 -6.43 -3.03
#